data_AF-A0A815KLS9-F1
#
_entry.id   AF-A0A815KLS9-F1
#
_cell.length_a   1.000
_cell.length_b   1.000
_cell.length_c   1.000
_cell.angle_alpha   90.00
_cell.angle_beta   90.00
_cell.angle_gamma   90.00
#
_symmetry.space_group_name_H-M   'P 1'
#
loop_
_entity.id
_entity.type
_entity.pdbx_description
1 polymer ?
#
loop_
_entity_poly.entity_id
_entity_poly.type
_entity_poly.pdbx_seq_one_letter_code
_entity_poly.pdbx_strand_id
1 'polypeptide(L)'
;MFARRNLRRNLTITISLPFVLLTLFVVHKNRDIIFSDNKSHKYHEHTADFSQDIINPIYHVRSKRSTTGSKLSTIHIDERTQNPNPIMVNPFTMPFINTLNNHRQIPEYHSIEQIPYPVINTKNLERFVHLDLKGAAPKLDYYQKLFPFLKRLGATGLLIEYEDMFPFVNHLAIIKHGLAYSKHDIQLILQLADMNGLKIMPLLQVYGHLEYVLKLKEFMHLREDKRYPQVITPCLEESYKLIFEMIDQMLSLHPFISYFHMGCDEVYYRLVHPQCVYLNFHDDADLFIRHVTRVAKYIKSKRPDIKLFIWHDMLSQLANSGYNNITELNELIVPMVWAYVDDVKPWFDDGFWMRFSVFREVWVASSFKGSSGEITTMSYIGHHQRNQQTWLETMHIASNRHKVNFSGIAITGWSRYDHMLSLCELLPSSIPSLAYVLQTIVFGHIDNEKNVTISTTLLGCNQIPLWEKPMFTTFVSCSFPGHELYEMMHQYDSILRLYDETMSFVRSFVTDIHIRQNYIHYKRSQECLQRLIYLEDQMIYFINAFQRVSFNFFTVDIGSEWLQTYFMRKFKEVQYRTNFIERKLKTQLSWSQRPLLNNTAFIV
;
A
#
# COMPACT_ATOMS: atom_id res chain seq x y z
N MET A 1 46.68 -63.90 -61.96
CA MET A 1 48.08 -63.69 -61.53
C MET A 1 48.07 -62.75 -60.32
N PHE A 2 48.71 -63.20 -59.24
CA PHE A 2 48.84 -62.61 -57.88
C PHE A 2 48.79 -61.07 -57.77
N ALA A 3 47.98 -60.53 -56.84
CA ALA A 3 48.39 -59.92 -55.54
C ALA A 3 48.65 -58.41 -55.64
N ARG A 4 48.43 -57.50 -54.67
CA ARG A 4 48.18 -57.45 -53.21
C ARG A 4 47.99 -55.92 -52.96
N ARG A 5 47.10 -55.35 -52.16
CA ARG A 5 46.90 -55.38 -50.69
C ARG A 5 45.70 -54.42 -50.45
N ASN A 6 44.58 -54.86 -49.88
CA ASN A 6 44.24 -54.86 -48.45
C ASN A 6 44.25 -53.44 -47.81
N LEU A 7 43.21 -52.96 -47.12
CA LEU A 7 41.99 -53.61 -46.64
C LEU A 7 40.98 -52.52 -46.15
N ARG A 8 39.72 -52.60 -46.65
CA ARG A 8 38.39 -52.48 -45.98
C ARG A 8 38.07 -51.28 -45.07
N ARG A 9 36.87 -50.67 -45.13
CA ARG A 9 35.69 -50.81 -46.02
C ARG A 9 34.78 -49.59 -45.83
N ASN A 10 34.11 -49.26 -46.93
CA ASN A 10 33.24 -48.12 -47.28
C ASN A 10 32.09 -47.80 -46.32
N LEU A 11 31.52 -46.58 -46.17
CA LEU A 11 31.28 -45.37 -46.99
C LEU A 11 29.78 -45.25 -47.35
N THR A 12 29.15 -44.14 -46.94
CA THR A 12 28.09 -43.47 -47.72
C THR A 12 28.09 -41.96 -47.45
N ILE A 13 27.86 -41.19 -48.53
CA ILE A 13 27.42 -39.78 -48.67
C ILE A 13 28.48 -38.65 -48.49
N THR A 14 28.56 -37.71 -49.46
CA THR A 14 28.14 -36.26 -49.39
C THR A 14 29.04 -35.22 -50.16
N ILE A 15 28.37 -34.25 -50.87
CA ILE A 15 28.66 -32.82 -51.26
C ILE A 15 29.87 -32.52 -52.24
N SER A 16 30.02 -31.45 -53.06
CA SER A 16 29.69 -30.00 -52.98
C SER A 16 29.99 -29.17 -54.28
N LEU A 17 29.29 -28.01 -54.41
CA LEU A 17 29.51 -26.63 -54.98
C LEU A 17 30.91 -26.13 -55.52
N PRO A 18 31.12 -24.91 -56.17
CA PRO A 18 30.71 -23.53 -55.74
C PRO A 18 30.63 -22.26 -56.71
N PHE A 19 30.09 -21.11 -56.18
CA PHE A 19 30.30 -19.61 -56.20
C PHE A 19 30.79 -18.68 -57.38
N VAL A 20 30.32 -17.38 -57.40
CA VAL A 20 31.03 -16.04 -57.64
C VAL A 20 30.13 -14.77 -57.30
N LEU A 21 30.72 -13.56 -57.08
CA LEU A 21 30.32 -12.29 -56.38
C LEU A 21 30.31 -10.92 -57.20
N LEU A 22 29.48 -9.92 -56.79
CA LEU A 22 29.58 -8.41 -56.60
C LEU A 22 29.83 -7.29 -57.70
N THR A 23 29.08 -6.13 -57.65
CA THR A 23 29.44 -4.62 -57.67
C THR A 23 28.31 -3.63 -58.19
N LEU A 24 27.80 -2.59 -57.46
CA LEU A 24 28.08 -1.09 -57.34
C LEU A 24 27.04 -0.08 -57.99
N PHE A 25 26.42 0.88 -57.24
CA PHE A 25 26.30 2.39 -57.46
C PHE A 25 25.22 3.19 -56.63
N VAL A 26 25.68 4.15 -55.80
CA VAL A 26 25.34 5.60 -55.50
C VAL A 26 23.92 6.18 -55.19
N VAL A 27 23.96 7.18 -54.28
CA VAL A 27 22.99 8.05 -53.55
C VAL A 27 22.48 9.33 -54.28
N HIS A 28 21.21 9.73 -54.10
CA HIS A 28 20.70 11.14 -53.99
C HIS A 28 19.23 11.15 -53.51
N LYS A 29 18.85 11.62 -52.31
CA LYS A 29 18.70 12.99 -51.75
C LYS A 29 17.42 13.75 -52.19
N ASN A 30 16.38 13.58 -51.35
CA ASN A 30 15.48 14.56 -50.72
C ASN A 30 14.96 15.84 -51.42
N ARG A 31 13.64 16.02 -51.21
CA ARG A 31 12.84 17.23 -50.88
C ARG A 31 12.31 18.11 -52.03
N ASP A 32 10.98 18.29 -52.00
CA ASP A 32 10.25 19.58 -51.92
C ASP A 32 8.81 19.29 -51.35
N ILE A 33 8.23 19.97 -50.33
CA ILE A 33 7.85 21.40 -50.13
C ILE A 33 6.56 21.70 -50.96
N ILE A 34 5.39 22.22 -50.52
CA ILE A 34 4.97 23.25 -49.53
C ILE A 34 3.40 23.26 -49.37
N PHE A 35 2.93 23.56 -48.14
CA PHE A 35 1.77 24.34 -47.63
C PHE A 35 0.28 24.22 -48.04
N SER A 36 -0.54 24.33 -46.96
CA SER A 36 -1.84 25.03 -46.78
C SER A 36 -3.06 24.40 -47.46
N ASP A 37 -4.29 24.43 -46.93
CA ASP A 37 -4.89 25.19 -45.84
C ASP A 37 -6.23 24.51 -45.44
N ASN A 38 -6.66 24.71 -44.19
CA ASN A 38 -8.06 24.83 -43.73
C ASN A 38 -9.20 23.96 -44.34
N LYS A 39 -9.79 23.05 -43.54
CA LYS A 39 -11.18 23.12 -43.00
C LYS A 39 -11.72 21.77 -42.48
N SER A 40 -12.36 21.86 -41.32
CA SER A 40 -13.49 21.07 -40.78
C SER A 40 -13.98 19.83 -41.54
N HIS A 41 -14.09 18.67 -40.86
CA HIS A 41 -15.38 18.04 -40.52
C HIS A 41 -15.21 16.69 -39.78
N LYS A 42 -16.21 16.43 -38.92
CA LYS A 42 -16.61 15.16 -38.26
C LYS A 42 -16.41 13.90 -39.13
N TYR A 43 -15.98 12.79 -38.52
CA TYR A 43 -16.41 11.40 -38.80
C TYR A 43 -16.15 10.58 -37.52
N HIS A 44 -17.16 10.08 -36.82
CA HIS A 44 -17.93 8.83 -37.03
C HIS A 44 -17.15 7.53 -36.83
N GLU A 45 -17.70 6.73 -35.91
CA GLU A 45 -17.42 5.35 -35.57
C GLU A 45 -17.35 4.44 -36.81
N HIS A 46 -16.44 3.48 -36.77
CA HIS A 46 -16.58 2.24 -37.51
C HIS A 46 -16.35 1.05 -36.57
N THR A 47 -17.44 0.30 -36.39
CA THR A 47 -17.49 -1.09 -35.97
C THR A 47 -16.89 -1.98 -37.05
N ALA A 48 -16.13 -3.00 -36.64
CA ALA A 48 -15.87 -4.18 -37.45
C ALA A 48 -15.84 -5.40 -36.52
N ASP A 49 -16.84 -6.25 -36.70
CA ASP A 49 -17.06 -7.56 -36.11
C ASP A 49 -16.29 -8.59 -36.97
N PHE A 50 -15.62 -9.58 -36.37
CA PHE A 50 -15.42 -10.92 -36.96
C PHE A 50 -14.85 -11.93 -35.94
N SER A 51 -15.71 -12.88 -35.60
CA SER A 51 -15.51 -14.34 -35.47
C SER A 51 -14.46 -14.94 -34.51
N GLN A 52 -15.05 -15.75 -33.61
CA GLN A 52 -14.58 -16.98 -32.96
C GLN A 52 -13.40 -17.72 -33.60
N ASP A 53 -12.43 -18.11 -32.76
CA ASP A 53 -11.89 -19.47 -32.77
C ASP A 53 -11.39 -19.89 -31.38
N ILE A 54 -11.67 -21.14 -31.05
CA ILE A 54 -11.56 -21.81 -29.75
C ILE A 54 -10.27 -22.64 -29.72
N ILE A 55 -9.40 -22.48 -28.71
CA ILE A 55 -8.46 -23.53 -28.28
C ILE A 55 -8.28 -23.51 -26.75
N ASN A 56 -8.67 -24.62 -26.11
CA ASN A 56 -8.37 -25.00 -24.72
C ASN A 56 -6.95 -25.61 -24.61
N PRO A 57 -6.32 -25.55 -23.42
CA PRO A 57 -5.50 -26.65 -22.94
C PRO A 57 -6.09 -27.31 -21.70
N ILE A 58 -6.18 -28.63 -21.78
CA ILE A 58 -6.65 -29.58 -20.77
C ILE A 58 -5.50 -29.88 -19.81
N TYR A 59 -5.73 -29.78 -18.49
CA TYR A 59 -4.93 -30.47 -17.47
C TYR A 59 -5.82 -31.44 -16.70
N HIS A 60 -5.53 -32.73 -16.83
CA HIS A 60 -6.14 -33.82 -16.08
C HIS A 60 -5.57 -33.90 -14.65
N VAL A 61 -6.43 -33.87 -13.63
CA VAL A 61 -6.13 -34.41 -12.30
C VAL A 61 -7.12 -35.52 -11.99
N ARG A 62 -6.57 -36.70 -11.72
CA ARG A 62 -7.27 -37.97 -11.54
C ARG A 62 -7.57 -38.17 -10.05
N SER A 63 -8.81 -37.89 -9.60
CA SER A 63 -9.22 -38.21 -8.22
C SER A 63 -9.75 -39.65 -8.15
N LYS A 64 -9.09 -40.52 -7.37
CA LYS A 64 -9.68 -41.79 -6.91
C LYS A 64 -10.50 -41.53 -5.65
N ARG A 65 -11.80 -41.80 -5.73
CA ARG A 65 -12.69 -41.98 -4.57
C ARG A 65 -12.41 -43.33 -3.90
N SER A 66 -12.39 -43.36 -2.58
CA SER A 66 -12.91 -44.51 -1.82
C SER A 66 -13.80 -44.00 -0.69
N THR A 67 -15.07 -44.37 -0.78
CA THR A 67 -16.10 -44.33 0.26
C THR A 67 -15.77 -45.32 1.38
N THR A 68 -16.03 -44.95 2.64
CA THR A 68 -17.02 -45.61 3.55
C THR A 68 -16.92 -45.07 4.98
N GLY A 69 -18.07 -44.99 5.66
CA GLY A 69 -18.18 -45.45 7.06
C GLY A 69 -18.06 -44.43 8.18
N SER A 70 -19.21 -43.95 8.65
CA SER A 70 -19.42 -43.35 9.96
C SER A 70 -19.02 -44.28 11.12
N LYS A 71 -18.36 -43.74 12.17
CA LYS A 71 -18.65 -44.04 13.58
C LYS A 71 -17.89 -43.11 14.54
N LEU A 72 -18.63 -42.56 15.50
CA LEU A 72 -18.10 -41.93 16.72
C LEU A 72 -17.35 -42.97 17.57
N SER A 73 -16.19 -42.58 18.10
CA SER A 73 -15.73 -43.03 19.42
C SER A 73 -14.65 -42.08 19.96
N THR A 74 -14.95 -41.50 21.12
CA THR A 74 -14.05 -40.92 22.12
C THR A 74 -12.85 -41.83 22.40
N ILE A 75 -11.66 -41.31 22.72
CA ILE A 75 -10.72 -41.81 23.75
C ILE A 75 -9.46 -40.91 23.88
N HIS A 76 -9.21 -40.56 25.15
CA HIS A 76 -7.99 -40.23 25.92
C HIS A 76 -6.74 -39.55 25.34
N ILE A 77 -6.37 -38.53 26.11
CA ILE A 77 -5.03 -37.93 26.33
C ILE A 77 -4.17 -38.95 27.08
N ASP A 78 -2.91 -39.12 26.65
CA ASP A 78 -1.84 -39.60 27.53
C ASP A 78 -0.50 -38.95 27.18
N GLU A 79 0.25 -38.56 28.22
CA GLU A 79 1.52 -37.84 28.15
C GLU A 79 2.74 -38.78 28.19
N ARG A 80 3.87 -38.24 27.69
CA ARG A 80 5.29 -38.58 27.92
C ARG A 80 5.96 -39.55 26.93
N THR A 81 6.99 -39.03 26.24
CA THR A 81 8.42 -39.38 26.45
C THR A 81 9.34 -38.55 25.53
N GLN A 82 10.64 -38.55 25.88
CA GLN A 82 11.68 -37.53 25.65
C GLN A 82 12.55 -37.76 24.39
N ASN A 83 12.83 -36.66 23.67
CA ASN A 83 14.12 -36.19 23.09
C ASN A 83 14.84 -36.98 21.94
N PRO A 84 15.85 -36.42 21.24
CA PRO A 84 15.70 -35.59 20.03
C PRO A 84 16.54 -36.08 18.81
N ASN A 85 16.20 -35.65 17.59
CA ASN A 85 17.15 -35.41 16.49
C ASN A 85 16.48 -34.66 15.30
N PRO A 86 17.26 -33.92 14.48
CA PRO A 86 16.79 -32.75 13.76
C PRO A 86 16.13 -33.11 12.43
N ILE A 87 14.88 -32.66 12.24
CA ILE A 87 14.20 -32.73 10.95
C ILE A 87 14.43 -31.41 10.23
N MET A 88 15.10 -31.47 9.08
CA MET A 88 15.15 -30.37 8.11
C MET A 88 13.73 -29.91 7.79
N VAL A 89 13.40 -28.67 8.14
CA VAL A 89 12.12 -28.05 7.77
C VAL A 89 12.26 -27.43 6.38
N ASN A 90 11.42 -27.95 5.49
CA ASN A 90 11.17 -27.54 4.13
C ASN A 90 10.75 -26.05 4.05
N PRO A 91 11.27 -25.20 3.14
CA PRO A 91 11.00 -23.75 3.11
C PRO A 91 9.59 -23.33 2.65
N PHE A 92 8.67 -24.28 2.46
CA PHE A 92 7.32 -24.00 1.97
C PHE A 92 6.29 -24.18 3.08
N THR A 93 6.33 -23.31 4.11
CA THR A 93 5.17 -23.01 4.96
C THR A 93 5.27 -21.56 5.43
N MET A 94 4.61 -20.67 4.70
CA MET A 94 4.33 -19.30 5.15
C MET A 94 3.33 -19.36 6.32
N PRO A 95 3.56 -18.70 7.46
CA PRO A 95 2.47 -18.38 8.35
C PRO A 95 1.73 -17.18 7.75
N PHE A 96 0.66 -17.47 7.00
CA PHE A 96 -0.42 -16.51 6.83
C PHE A 96 -0.95 -16.16 8.22
N ILE A 97 -0.75 -14.92 8.64
CA ILE A 97 -1.36 -14.37 9.85
C ILE A 97 -2.86 -14.27 9.57
N ASN A 98 -3.60 -15.30 9.96
CA ASN A 98 -5.05 -15.27 10.02
C ASN A 98 -5.47 -14.38 11.20
N THR A 99 -5.75 -13.10 10.95
CA THR A 99 -6.65 -12.32 11.80
C THR A 99 -8.08 -12.79 11.55
N LEU A 100 -8.46 -13.91 12.19
CA LEU A 100 -9.84 -14.36 12.27
C LEU A 100 -10.32 -14.25 13.72
N ASN A 101 -11.21 -13.28 13.94
CA ASN A 101 -12.34 -13.26 14.86
C ASN A 101 -12.25 -14.16 16.10
N ASN A 102 -11.88 -13.57 17.23
CA ASN A 102 -12.42 -13.98 18.52
C ASN A 102 -13.34 -12.86 19.03
N HIS A 103 -14.62 -12.96 18.65
CA HIS A 103 -15.71 -12.27 19.36
C HIS A 103 -15.81 -12.86 20.77
N ARG A 104 -15.14 -12.22 21.74
CA ARG A 104 -15.55 -12.29 23.14
C ARG A 104 -16.41 -11.06 23.43
N GLN A 105 -17.53 -11.30 24.11
CA GLN A 105 -18.54 -10.32 24.48
C GLN A 105 -17.92 -9.05 25.08
N ILE A 106 -18.40 -7.90 24.59
CA ILE A 106 -18.06 -6.57 25.10
C ILE A 106 -18.62 -6.48 26.53
N PRO A 107 -17.80 -6.28 27.58
CA PRO A 107 -18.32 -5.99 28.91
C PRO A 107 -18.91 -4.57 28.94
N GLU A 108 -20.03 -4.41 29.63
CA GLU A 108 -20.66 -3.11 29.90
C GLU A 108 -19.65 -2.12 30.52
N TYR A 109 -19.68 -0.88 30.01
CA TYR A 109 -18.80 0.21 30.39
C TYR A 109 -19.19 0.71 31.79
N HIS A 110 -18.54 0.16 32.83
CA HIS A 110 -18.53 0.79 34.15
C HIS A 110 -17.57 1.97 34.14
N SER A 111 -18.04 3.13 34.63
CA SER A 111 -17.28 4.36 34.80
C SER A 111 -16.05 4.12 35.67
N ILE A 112 -14.88 4.03 35.03
CA ILE A 112 -13.58 3.95 35.71
C ILE A 112 -13.24 5.36 36.19
N GLU A 113 -12.97 5.51 37.50
CA GLU A 113 -12.45 6.74 38.10
C GLU A 113 -11.19 7.22 37.35
N GLN A 114 -11.18 8.49 36.97
CA GLN A 114 -10.08 9.15 36.27
C GLN A 114 -8.85 9.28 37.17
N ILE A 115 -7.92 8.33 37.06
CA ILE A 115 -6.56 8.49 37.58
C ILE A 115 -5.81 9.42 36.61
N PRO A 116 -5.12 10.48 37.07
CA PRO A 116 -4.34 11.33 36.20
C PRO A 116 -3.19 10.51 35.61
N TYR A 117 -3.31 10.17 34.32
CA TYR A 117 -2.29 9.43 33.58
C TYR A 117 -0.96 10.19 33.69
N PRO A 118 0.14 9.56 34.14
CA PRO A 118 1.44 10.19 34.11
C PRO A 118 1.91 10.20 32.65
N VAL A 119 1.61 11.29 31.94
CA VAL A 119 2.00 11.46 30.54
C VAL A 119 3.43 11.98 30.49
N ILE A 120 4.25 11.42 29.60
CA ILE A 120 5.55 12.01 29.23
C ILE A 120 5.37 13.50 28.92
N ASN A 121 6.32 14.35 29.30
CA ASN A 121 6.25 15.77 28.94
C ASN A 121 6.42 15.91 27.42
N THR A 122 5.32 16.09 26.70
CA THR A 122 5.29 16.16 25.23
C THR A 122 5.69 17.51 24.67
N LYS A 123 5.89 18.53 25.54
CA LYS A 123 6.15 19.92 25.12
C LYS A 123 7.38 20.04 24.21
N ASN A 124 8.41 19.22 24.43
CA ASN A 124 9.66 19.24 23.68
C ASN A 124 9.76 18.14 22.62
N LEU A 125 8.73 17.31 22.44
CA LEU A 125 8.75 16.27 21.41
C LEU A 125 8.50 16.87 20.04
N GLU A 126 9.30 16.46 19.06
CA GLU A 126 8.97 16.63 17.66
C GLU A 126 7.74 15.78 17.29
N ARG A 127 6.84 16.32 16.47
CA ARG A 127 5.59 15.68 16.03
C ARG A 127 5.50 15.80 14.52
N PHE A 128 6.02 14.79 13.83
CA PHE A 128 6.15 14.81 12.38
C PHE A 128 4.97 14.09 11.75
N VAL A 129 4.23 14.78 10.89
CA VAL A 129 3.14 14.15 10.11
C VAL A 129 3.74 13.47 8.89
N HIS A 130 3.45 12.20 8.70
CA HIS A 130 3.90 11.46 7.52
C HIS A 130 3.03 11.77 6.30
N LEU A 131 3.69 12.13 5.20
CA LEU A 131 3.10 12.24 3.88
C LEU A 131 3.69 11.11 3.02
N ASP A 132 2.95 10.00 2.91
CA ASP A 132 3.26 8.93 1.97
C ASP A 132 2.71 9.30 0.59
N LEU A 133 3.62 9.59 -0.34
CA LEU A 133 3.29 10.04 -1.70
C LEU A 133 3.16 8.88 -2.70
N LYS A 134 3.29 7.64 -2.23
CA LYS A 134 3.09 6.42 -3.01
C LYS A 134 1.66 6.35 -3.56
N GLY A 135 1.53 6.55 -4.87
CA GLY A 135 0.25 6.53 -5.58
C GLY A 135 -0.56 7.81 -5.39
N ALA A 136 -1.02 8.14 -4.18
CA ALA A 136 -1.97 9.25 -3.95
C ALA A 136 -1.28 10.56 -3.49
N ALA A 137 -0.33 11.05 -4.29
CA ALA A 137 0.38 12.29 -3.98
C ALA A 137 -0.50 13.55 -4.14
N PRO A 138 -0.64 14.40 -3.11
CA PRO A 138 -1.46 15.60 -3.20
C PRO A 138 -0.90 16.72 -4.09
N LYS A 139 -1.79 17.54 -4.66
CA LYS A 139 -1.42 18.77 -5.38
C LYS A 139 -0.88 19.84 -4.45
N LEU A 140 -0.03 20.73 -4.99
CA LEU A 140 0.57 21.85 -4.24
C LEU A 140 -0.47 22.78 -3.61
N ASP A 141 -1.57 23.08 -4.32
CA ASP A 141 -2.65 23.92 -3.82
C ASP A 141 -3.32 23.33 -2.56
N TYR A 142 -3.29 22.01 -2.41
CA TYR A 142 -3.75 21.38 -1.18
C TYR A 142 -2.78 21.62 -0.02
N TYR A 143 -1.47 21.53 -0.26
CA TYR A 143 -0.47 21.81 0.77
C TYR A 143 -0.52 23.24 1.30
N GLN A 144 -0.84 24.22 0.44
CA GLN A 144 -1.04 25.61 0.87
C GLN A 144 -2.13 25.76 1.95
N LYS A 145 -3.14 24.90 1.92
CA LYS A 145 -4.21 24.86 2.93
C LYS A 145 -3.88 23.92 4.09
N LEU A 146 -3.23 22.79 3.78
CA LEU A 146 -2.96 21.72 4.75
C LEU A 146 -1.86 22.11 5.74
N PHE A 147 -0.72 22.67 5.31
CA PHE A 147 0.41 22.94 6.20
C PHE A 147 0.10 23.93 7.34
N PRO A 148 -0.58 25.09 7.11
CA PRO A 148 -1.02 25.94 8.21
C PRO A 148 -2.00 25.22 9.15
N PHE A 149 -2.83 24.33 8.60
CA PHE A 149 -3.74 23.52 9.39
C PHE A 149 -2.99 22.51 10.29
N LEU A 150 -2.00 21.79 9.76
CA LEU A 150 -1.15 20.87 10.53
C LEU A 150 -0.41 21.61 11.64
N LYS A 151 0.12 22.81 11.37
CA LYS A 151 0.75 23.66 12.38
C LYS A 151 -0.22 24.01 13.51
N ARG A 152 -1.45 24.39 13.17
CA ARG A 152 -2.52 24.68 14.15
C ARG A 152 -2.90 23.46 14.98
N LEU A 153 -2.86 22.25 14.41
CA LEU A 153 -3.06 20.99 15.14
C LEU A 153 -1.88 20.61 16.05
N GLY A 154 -0.75 21.32 15.95
CA GLY A 154 0.42 21.13 16.81
C GLY A 154 1.57 20.35 16.18
N ALA A 155 1.54 20.05 14.87
CA ALA A 155 2.67 19.44 14.17
C ALA A 155 3.91 20.35 14.23
N THR A 156 5.10 19.74 14.29
CA THR A 156 6.39 20.45 14.28
C THR A 156 7.19 20.18 13.01
N GLY A 157 6.82 19.17 12.24
CA GLY A 157 7.44 18.86 10.97
C GLY A 157 6.66 17.84 10.14
N LEU A 158 7.28 17.44 9.04
CA LEU A 158 6.76 16.50 8.06
C LEU A 158 7.82 15.43 7.80
N LEU A 159 7.41 14.17 7.85
CA LEU A 159 8.14 13.05 7.25
C LEU A 159 7.57 12.88 5.85
N ILE A 160 8.39 12.97 4.79
CA ILE A 160 7.90 12.92 3.41
C ILE A 160 8.56 11.77 2.67
N GLU A 161 7.78 10.74 2.33
CA GLU A 161 8.21 9.61 1.52
C GLU A 161 7.77 9.83 0.07
N TYR A 162 8.74 10.09 -0.81
CA TYR A 162 8.45 10.53 -2.18
C TYR A 162 8.29 9.39 -3.20
N GLU A 163 9.06 8.32 -3.08
CA GLU A 163 9.21 7.27 -4.10
C GLU A 163 9.36 7.81 -5.54
N ASP A 164 8.48 7.39 -6.45
CA ASP A 164 8.47 7.78 -7.86
C ASP A 164 7.88 9.18 -8.09
N MET A 165 7.37 9.86 -7.05
CA MET A 165 6.93 11.25 -7.15
C MET A 165 8.09 12.24 -7.00
N PHE A 166 9.30 11.77 -6.67
CA PHE A 166 10.50 12.61 -6.67
C PHE A 166 11.00 12.90 -8.11
N PRO A 167 11.39 14.15 -8.45
CA PRO A 167 11.91 14.53 -9.77
C PRO A 167 13.33 14.01 -10.04
N PHE A 168 13.54 12.69 -10.06
CA PHE A 168 14.81 12.12 -10.49
C PHE A 168 15.16 12.59 -11.92
N VAL A 169 16.44 12.87 -12.15
CA VAL A 169 16.99 13.35 -13.42
C VAL A 169 18.04 12.40 -13.99
N ASN A 170 18.52 12.72 -15.20
CA ASN A 170 19.53 11.95 -15.93
C ASN A 170 19.06 10.51 -16.16
N HIS A 171 19.93 9.52 -15.93
CA HIS A 171 19.58 8.12 -16.15
C HIS A 171 18.56 7.60 -15.12
N LEU A 172 18.39 8.26 -13.97
CA LEU A 172 17.35 7.96 -12.99
C LEU A 172 15.98 8.55 -13.36
N ALA A 173 15.88 9.37 -14.41
CA ALA A 173 14.62 9.95 -14.85
C ALA A 173 13.56 8.92 -15.26
N ILE A 174 13.95 7.66 -15.47
CA ILE A 174 13.02 6.55 -15.77
C ILE A 174 12.24 6.09 -14.53
N ILE A 175 12.71 6.42 -13.32
CA ILE A 175 12.09 6.01 -12.05
C ILE A 175 10.82 6.81 -11.79
N LYS A 176 10.81 8.09 -12.17
CA LYS A 176 9.74 9.01 -11.78
C LYS A 176 8.43 8.70 -12.50
N HIS A 177 7.33 8.91 -11.80
CA HIS A 177 5.99 8.89 -12.35
C HIS A 177 5.81 10.00 -13.39
N GLY A 178 4.95 9.77 -14.40
CA GLY A 178 4.68 10.76 -15.45
C GLY A 178 4.07 12.07 -14.93
N LEU A 179 3.46 12.03 -13.75
CA LEU A 179 2.90 13.17 -13.02
C LEU A 179 3.69 13.50 -11.73
N ALA A 180 4.95 13.06 -11.65
CA ALA A 180 5.84 13.38 -10.54
C ALA A 180 5.99 14.89 -10.34
N TYR A 181 6.29 15.31 -9.11
CA TYR A 181 6.60 16.70 -8.82
C TYR A 181 7.77 17.19 -9.67
N SER A 182 7.76 18.46 -10.03
CA SER A 182 8.91 19.14 -10.63
C SER A 182 9.92 19.56 -9.55
N LYS A 183 11.15 19.95 -9.95
CA LYS A 183 12.11 20.55 -9.01
C LYS A 183 11.57 21.82 -8.36
N HIS A 184 10.79 22.60 -9.10
CA HIS A 184 10.14 23.80 -8.59
C HIS A 184 9.06 23.47 -7.56
N ASP A 185 8.32 22.39 -7.78
CA ASP A 185 7.29 21.90 -6.86
C ASP A 185 7.91 21.51 -5.52
N ILE A 186 9.05 20.79 -5.53
CA ILE A 186 9.80 20.47 -4.31
C ILE A 186 10.22 21.74 -3.57
N GLN A 187 10.76 22.74 -4.28
CA GLN A 187 11.12 24.03 -3.68
C GLN A 187 9.91 24.71 -3.04
N LEU A 188 8.74 24.68 -3.69
CA LEU A 188 7.53 25.26 -3.14
C LEU A 188 7.04 24.50 -1.90
N ILE A 189 7.11 23.17 -1.90
CA ILE A 189 6.78 22.36 -0.71
C ILE A 189 7.67 22.76 0.48
N LEU A 190 8.99 22.90 0.25
CA LEU A 190 9.92 23.31 1.29
C LEU A 190 9.65 24.73 1.79
N GLN A 191 9.34 25.67 0.89
CA GLN A 191 8.97 27.04 1.25
C GLN A 191 7.67 27.09 2.07
N LEU A 192 6.65 26.34 1.66
CA LEU A 192 5.39 26.25 2.40
C LEU A 192 5.61 25.66 3.80
N ALA A 193 6.46 24.64 3.93
CA ALA A 193 6.79 24.05 5.23
C ALA A 193 7.50 25.06 6.14
N ASP A 194 8.52 25.76 5.62
CA ASP A 194 9.26 26.78 6.34
C ASP A 194 8.39 27.95 6.81
N MET A 195 7.53 28.49 5.93
CA MET A 195 6.56 29.55 6.27
C MET A 195 5.62 29.17 7.41
N ASN A 196 5.35 27.87 7.60
CA ASN A 196 4.51 27.35 8.66
C ASN A 196 5.31 26.79 9.85
N GLY A 197 6.63 26.98 9.87
CA GLY A 197 7.52 26.47 10.91
C GLY A 197 7.41 24.95 11.07
N LEU A 198 7.33 24.24 9.94
CA LEU A 198 7.34 22.78 9.85
C LEU A 198 8.70 22.33 9.31
N LYS A 199 9.43 21.56 10.12
CA LYS A 199 10.68 20.92 9.69
C LYS A 199 10.40 19.82 8.67
N ILE A 200 11.39 19.49 7.84
CA ILE A 200 11.26 18.42 6.83
C ILE A 200 12.27 17.30 7.13
N MET A 201 11.78 16.06 7.12
CA MET A 201 12.57 14.83 7.06
C MET A 201 12.17 14.09 5.78
N PRO A 202 12.96 14.16 4.69
CA PRO A 202 12.71 13.32 3.54
C PRO A 202 13.04 11.86 3.90
N LEU A 203 12.17 10.95 3.45
CA LEU A 203 12.36 9.51 3.53
C LEU A 203 12.70 9.00 2.14
N LEU A 204 13.87 8.35 2.04
CA LEU A 204 14.30 7.62 0.86
C LEU A 204 14.57 6.18 1.25
N GLN A 205 13.87 5.26 0.61
CA GLN A 205 14.12 3.84 0.75
C GLN A 205 15.48 3.48 0.13
N VAL A 206 16.39 2.90 0.93
CA VAL A 206 17.75 2.51 0.47
C VAL A 206 18.03 1.01 0.56
N TYR A 207 17.06 0.22 1.03
CA TYR A 207 17.24 -1.23 1.18
C TYR A 207 16.00 -2.04 0.81
N GLY A 208 14.94 -1.97 1.63
CA GLY A 208 13.59 -2.48 1.33
C GLY A 208 12.75 -1.46 0.56
N HIS A 209 11.50 -1.82 0.24
CA HIS A 209 10.51 -0.95 -0.43
C HIS A 209 11.04 -0.19 -1.66
N LEU A 210 11.85 -0.86 -2.47
CA LEU A 210 12.41 -0.32 -3.71
C LEU A 210 11.67 -0.80 -4.96
N GLU A 211 10.42 -1.26 -4.84
CA GLU A 211 9.62 -1.78 -5.94
C GLU A 211 9.46 -0.75 -7.05
N TYR A 212 9.30 0.53 -6.69
CA TYR A 212 9.20 1.65 -7.64
C TYR A 212 10.43 1.79 -8.55
N VAL A 213 11.61 1.34 -8.09
CA VAL A 213 12.86 1.33 -8.85
C VAL A 213 13.10 -0.04 -9.49
N LEU A 214 13.11 -1.09 -8.70
CA LEU A 214 13.57 -2.41 -9.10
C LEU A 214 12.56 -3.15 -9.97
N LYS A 215 11.30 -2.69 -10.10
CA LYS A 215 10.36 -3.20 -11.12
C LYS A 215 10.85 -2.92 -12.55
N LEU A 216 11.67 -1.90 -12.75
CA LEU A 216 12.17 -1.48 -14.05
C LEU A 216 13.24 -2.43 -14.59
N LYS A 217 13.24 -2.63 -15.90
CA LYS A 217 14.14 -3.57 -16.59
C LYS A 217 15.61 -3.21 -16.38
N GLU A 218 15.90 -1.91 -16.30
CA GLU A 218 17.22 -1.33 -16.13
C GLU A 218 17.84 -1.71 -14.78
N PHE A 219 17.03 -1.85 -13.73
CA PHE A 219 17.49 -2.07 -12.36
C PHE A 219 17.18 -3.48 -11.83
N MET A 220 16.47 -4.32 -12.59
CA MET A 220 16.06 -5.65 -12.12
C MET A 220 17.23 -6.58 -11.72
N HIS A 221 18.42 -6.34 -12.27
CA HIS A 221 19.63 -7.11 -11.97
C HIS A 221 20.23 -6.79 -10.59
N LEU A 222 19.75 -5.73 -9.92
CA LEU A 222 20.17 -5.31 -8.58
C LEU A 222 19.28 -5.86 -7.47
N ARG A 223 18.25 -6.66 -7.81
CA ARG A 223 17.36 -7.28 -6.82
C ARG A 223 18.12 -8.31 -5.99
N GLU A 224 17.81 -8.39 -4.71
CA GLU A 224 18.30 -9.46 -3.84
C GLU A 224 17.74 -10.82 -4.28
N ASP A 225 16.42 -10.92 -4.46
CA ASP A 225 15.78 -12.05 -5.12
C ASP A 225 15.23 -11.62 -6.49
N LYS A 226 15.61 -12.33 -7.55
CA LYS A 226 15.16 -12.03 -8.93
C LYS A 226 13.64 -11.92 -9.09
N ARG A 227 12.86 -12.60 -8.26
CA ARG A 227 11.38 -12.63 -8.31
C ARG A 227 10.74 -11.37 -7.71
N TYR A 228 11.42 -10.73 -6.77
CA TYR A 228 10.84 -9.78 -5.84
C TYR A 228 11.52 -8.41 -5.99
N PRO A 229 10.81 -7.37 -6.45
CA PRO A 229 11.39 -6.04 -6.64
C PRO A 229 11.49 -5.23 -5.34
N GLN A 230 11.15 -5.79 -4.17
CA GLN A 230 11.15 -5.07 -2.89
C GLN A 230 12.56 -4.70 -2.41
N VAL A 231 13.54 -5.58 -2.58
CA VAL A 231 14.84 -5.48 -1.89
C VAL A 231 15.99 -5.39 -2.88
N ILE A 232 16.84 -4.38 -2.70
CA ILE A 232 18.10 -4.24 -3.43
C ILE A 232 19.20 -5.06 -2.76
N THR A 233 20.07 -5.71 -3.55
CA THR A 233 21.19 -6.47 -2.99
C THR A 233 22.31 -5.55 -2.53
N PRO A 234 22.79 -5.64 -1.26
CA PRO A 234 23.92 -4.85 -0.78
C PRO A 234 25.28 -5.46 -1.17
N CYS A 235 25.29 -6.52 -1.97
CA CYS A 235 26.49 -7.28 -2.35
C CYS A 235 27.08 -6.89 -3.71
N LEU A 236 26.45 -5.93 -4.41
CA LEU A 236 26.95 -5.35 -5.65
C LEU A 236 27.36 -3.89 -5.44
N GLU A 237 28.47 -3.48 -6.05
CA GLU A 237 28.91 -2.08 -6.04
C GLU A 237 27.98 -1.20 -6.87
N GLU A 238 27.37 -1.75 -7.91
CA GLU A 238 26.33 -1.13 -8.73
C GLU A 238 25.11 -0.71 -7.91
N SER A 239 24.72 -1.52 -6.91
CA SER A 239 23.62 -1.16 -5.99
C SER A 239 23.95 0.12 -5.21
N TYR A 240 25.18 0.24 -4.71
CA TYR A 240 25.61 1.46 -4.01
C TYR A 240 25.71 2.66 -4.94
N LYS A 241 26.14 2.48 -6.20
CA LYS A 241 26.13 3.58 -7.19
C LYS A 241 24.72 4.15 -7.38
N LEU A 242 23.72 3.27 -7.54
CA LEU A 242 22.32 3.66 -7.65
C LEU A 242 21.83 4.38 -6.38
N ILE A 243 22.00 3.76 -5.21
CA ILE A 243 21.56 4.32 -3.91
C ILE A 243 22.20 5.69 -3.67
N PHE A 244 23.51 5.82 -3.90
CA PHE A 244 24.25 7.05 -3.67
C PHE A 244 23.82 8.17 -4.62
N GLU A 245 23.51 7.86 -5.87
CA GLU A 245 22.97 8.86 -6.79
C GLU A 245 21.56 9.31 -6.40
N MET A 246 20.70 8.39 -5.94
CA MET A 246 19.37 8.74 -5.42
C MET A 246 19.47 9.66 -4.19
N ILE A 247 20.38 9.34 -3.27
CA ILE A 247 20.69 10.16 -2.09
C ILE A 247 21.19 11.55 -2.51
N ASP A 248 22.11 11.62 -3.46
CA ASP A 248 22.69 12.88 -3.92
C ASP A 248 21.63 13.81 -4.51
N GLN A 249 20.74 13.27 -5.34
CA GLN A 249 19.65 14.05 -5.90
C GLN A 249 18.68 14.51 -4.80
N MET A 250 18.33 13.63 -3.84
CA MET A 250 17.47 13.99 -2.71
C MET A 250 18.06 15.11 -1.85
N LEU A 251 19.32 14.99 -1.44
CA LEU A 251 20.03 16.00 -0.63
C LEU A 251 20.19 17.31 -1.39
N SER A 252 20.42 17.27 -2.71
CA SER A 252 20.55 18.49 -3.52
C SER A 252 19.28 19.33 -3.56
N LEU A 253 18.10 18.70 -3.51
CA LEU A 253 16.82 19.40 -3.45
C LEU A 253 16.35 19.72 -2.03
N HIS A 254 17.05 19.21 -1.01
CA HIS A 254 16.74 19.42 0.40
C HIS A 254 17.94 20.03 1.18
N PRO A 255 18.47 21.20 0.77
CA PRO A 255 19.71 21.73 1.32
C PRO A 255 19.64 22.07 2.81
N PHE A 256 18.47 22.43 3.34
CA PHE A 256 18.31 22.96 4.70
C PHE A 256 17.75 21.95 5.72
N ILE A 257 17.60 20.68 5.35
CA ILE A 257 17.09 19.66 6.29
C ILE A 257 18.09 19.39 7.41
N SER A 258 17.58 19.00 8.58
CA SER A 258 18.38 18.51 9.71
C SER A 258 18.15 17.02 9.99
N TYR A 259 17.27 16.38 9.24
CA TYR A 259 16.84 15.00 9.43
C TYR A 259 16.77 14.32 8.07
N PHE A 260 17.12 13.04 7.98
CA PHE A 260 16.96 12.22 6.78
C PHE A 260 16.62 10.79 7.18
N HIS A 261 15.56 10.22 6.61
CA HIS A 261 15.13 8.86 6.91
C HIS A 261 15.55 7.93 5.77
N MET A 262 16.33 6.90 6.08
CA MET A 262 16.87 5.93 5.10
C MET A 262 15.94 4.73 4.86
N GLY A 263 14.83 4.65 5.60
CA GLY A 263 13.91 3.52 5.53
C GLY A 263 14.50 2.31 6.26
N CYS A 264 14.85 1.29 5.48
CA CYS A 264 15.45 0.02 5.95
C CYS A 264 14.50 -0.87 6.77
N ASP A 265 13.19 -0.74 6.54
CA ASP A 265 12.13 -1.62 7.02
C ASP A 265 11.92 -2.84 6.12
N GLU A 266 11.35 -3.90 6.70
CA GLU A 266 10.71 -5.01 6.00
C GLU A 266 11.59 -5.67 4.91
N VAL A 267 12.88 -5.79 5.20
CA VAL A 267 13.85 -6.35 4.25
C VAL A 267 13.76 -7.88 4.25
N TYR A 268 12.80 -8.41 3.50
CA TYR A 268 12.59 -9.86 3.37
C TYR A 268 13.56 -10.50 2.35
N TYR A 269 13.70 -11.83 2.42
CA TYR A 269 14.45 -12.63 1.42
C TYR A 269 15.93 -12.27 1.23
N ARG A 270 16.63 -11.93 2.32
CA ARG A 270 18.07 -11.58 2.34
C ARG A 270 18.98 -12.80 2.15
N LEU A 271 20.24 -12.54 1.75
CA LEU A 271 21.31 -13.53 1.53
C LEU A 271 21.04 -14.56 0.41
N VAL A 272 20.14 -14.25 -0.52
CA VAL A 272 19.80 -15.15 -1.64
C VAL A 272 20.48 -14.74 -2.94
N HIS A 273 21.00 -13.51 -3.03
CA HIS A 273 21.69 -13.07 -4.24
C HIS A 273 23.00 -13.86 -4.42
N PRO A 274 23.32 -14.39 -5.63
CA PRO A 274 24.51 -15.21 -5.86
C PRO A 274 25.82 -14.54 -5.42
N GLN A 275 25.91 -13.21 -5.56
CA GLN A 275 27.09 -12.46 -5.12
C GLN A 275 27.23 -12.41 -3.59
N CYS A 276 26.13 -12.36 -2.83
CA CYS A 276 26.19 -12.41 -1.37
C CYS A 276 26.74 -13.76 -0.89
N VAL A 277 26.27 -14.84 -1.53
CA VAL A 277 26.75 -16.20 -1.27
C VAL A 277 28.24 -16.32 -1.61
N TYR A 278 28.67 -15.78 -2.76
CA TYR A 278 30.07 -15.79 -3.17
C TYR A 278 31.00 -15.01 -2.22
N LEU A 279 30.54 -13.88 -1.69
CA LEU A 279 31.28 -13.06 -0.72
C LEU A 279 31.29 -13.65 0.69
N ASN A 280 30.73 -14.86 0.87
CA ASN A 280 30.73 -15.61 2.12
C ASN A 280 30.04 -14.87 3.28
N PHE A 281 29.03 -14.04 2.96
CA PHE A 281 28.14 -13.52 3.98
C PHE A 281 27.21 -14.65 4.45
N HIS A 282 27.34 -15.01 5.73
CA HIS A 282 26.52 -16.04 6.35
C HIS A 282 25.66 -15.49 7.50
N ASP A 283 26.00 -14.31 7.99
CA ASP A 283 25.22 -13.61 9.01
C ASP A 283 24.47 -12.44 8.37
N ASP A 284 23.15 -12.51 8.48
CA ASP A 284 22.21 -11.49 8.03
C ASP A 284 22.38 -10.18 8.84
N ALA A 285 22.77 -10.30 10.11
CA ALA A 285 23.03 -9.15 10.99
C ALA A 285 24.23 -8.34 10.48
N ASP A 286 25.34 -9.01 10.18
CA ASP A 286 26.54 -8.38 9.65
C ASP A 286 26.26 -7.67 8.32
N LEU A 287 25.47 -8.30 7.44
CA LEU A 287 25.14 -7.70 6.15
C LEU A 287 24.30 -6.43 6.31
N PHE A 288 23.27 -6.48 7.16
CA PHE A 288 22.42 -5.33 7.45
C PHE A 288 23.23 -4.17 8.05
N ILE A 289 24.05 -4.44 9.07
CA ILE A 289 24.86 -3.41 9.74
C ILE A 289 25.90 -2.84 8.80
N ARG A 290 26.56 -3.67 7.98
CA ARG A 290 27.49 -3.18 6.94
C ARG A 290 26.78 -2.26 5.95
N HIS A 291 25.59 -2.65 5.48
CA HIS A 291 24.81 -1.84 4.54
C HIS A 291 24.44 -0.49 5.15
N VAL A 292 23.76 -0.48 6.31
CA VAL A 292 23.35 0.74 7.03
C VAL A 292 24.55 1.62 7.32
N THR A 293 25.65 1.04 7.83
CA THR A 293 26.88 1.78 8.14
C THR A 293 27.46 2.44 6.90
N ARG A 294 27.50 1.73 5.76
CA ARG A 294 28.07 2.23 4.52
C ARG A 294 27.25 3.39 3.96
N VAL A 295 25.92 3.25 3.92
CA VAL A 295 25.02 4.31 3.44
C VAL A 295 25.05 5.52 4.37
N ALA A 296 24.98 5.31 5.68
CA ALA A 296 25.02 6.39 6.65
C ALA A 296 26.35 7.16 6.62
N LYS A 297 27.50 6.46 6.52
CA LYS A 297 28.81 7.11 6.35
C LYS A 297 28.90 7.91 5.05
N TYR A 298 28.30 7.42 3.96
CA TYR A 298 28.25 8.17 2.70
C TYR A 298 27.49 9.48 2.88
N ILE A 299 26.28 9.44 3.46
CA ILE A 299 25.49 10.65 3.72
C ILE A 299 26.26 11.60 4.64
N LYS A 300 26.82 11.10 5.75
CA LYS A 300 27.59 11.90 6.72
C LYS A 300 28.84 12.55 6.12
N SER A 301 29.46 11.94 5.11
CA SER A 301 30.59 12.54 4.40
C SER A 301 30.21 13.84 3.66
N LYS A 302 28.93 13.98 3.29
CA LYS A 302 28.39 15.16 2.59
C LYS A 302 27.65 16.11 3.52
N ARG A 303 26.93 15.56 4.50
CA ARG A 303 26.09 16.27 5.47
C ARG A 303 26.34 15.71 6.87
N PRO A 304 27.45 16.09 7.52
CA PRO A 304 27.78 15.59 8.86
C PRO A 304 26.75 16.04 9.91
N ASP A 305 26.06 17.16 9.66
CA ASP A 305 25.14 17.85 10.54
C ASP A 305 23.75 17.21 10.67
N ILE A 306 23.32 16.40 9.70
CA ILE A 306 21.95 15.85 9.69
C ILE A 306 21.85 14.57 10.53
N LYS A 307 20.73 14.39 11.23
CA LYS A 307 20.41 13.14 11.93
C LYS A 307 19.86 12.12 10.92
N LEU A 308 20.29 10.87 11.04
CA LEU A 308 19.89 9.78 10.14
C LEU A 308 18.95 8.83 10.86
N PHE A 309 17.82 8.52 10.24
CA PHE A 309 16.79 7.66 10.81
C PHE A 309 16.66 6.37 10.01
N ILE A 310 16.32 5.30 10.72
CA ILE A 310 15.87 4.03 10.14
C ILE A 310 14.70 3.49 10.94
N TRP A 311 13.86 2.69 10.31
CA TRP A 311 12.86 1.92 11.00
C TRP A 311 13.51 0.82 11.87
N HIS A 312 12.90 0.52 13.01
CA HIS A 312 13.50 -0.33 14.03
C HIS A 312 13.40 -1.84 13.78
N ASP A 313 12.49 -2.30 12.93
CA ASP A 313 12.00 -3.68 12.88
C ASP A 313 13.13 -4.65 12.52
N MET A 314 13.97 -4.29 11.55
CA MET A 314 15.14 -5.08 11.20
C MET A 314 16.16 -5.12 12.35
N LEU A 315 16.43 -3.99 13.04
CA LEU A 315 17.32 -3.97 14.21
C LEU A 315 16.82 -4.88 15.34
N SER A 316 15.50 -4.90 15.57
CA SER A 316 14.87 -5.73 16.59
C SER A 316 15.11 -7.23 16.33
N GLN A 317 14.98 -7.66 15.07
CA GLN A 317 15.26 -9.05 14.68
C GLN A 317 16.72 -9.45 14.94
N LEU A 318 17.67 -8.55 14.63
CA LEU A 318 19.10 -8.80 14.89
C LEU A 318 19.41 -8.87 16.39
N ALA A 319 18.83 -7.97 17.18
CA ALA A 319 19.06 -7.96 18.62
C ALA A 319 18.56 -9.26 19.29
N ASN A 320 17.51 -9.89 18.74
CA ASN A 320 16.97 -11.15 19.22
C ASN A 320 17.82 -12.38 18.81
N SER A 321 18.68 -12.29 17.80
CA SER A 321 19.58 -13.38 17.40
C SER A 321 20.84 -13.49 18.27
N GLY A 322 20.98 -12.64 19.30
CA GLY A 322 22.14 -12.59 20.19
C GLY A 322 23.27 -11.69 19.67
N TYR A 323 23.00 -10.90 18.63
CA TYR A 323 23.97 -10.00 18.01
C TYR A 323 24.10 -8.69 18.81
N ASN A 324 25.23 -8.49 19.48
CA ASN A 324 25.44 -7.36 20.40
C ASN A 324 26.03 -6.08 19.76
N ASN A 325 26.44 -6.12 18.48
CA ASN A 325 27.09 -4.96 17.85
C ASN A 325 26.12 -3.90 17.32
N ILE A 326 24.83 -3.92 17.70
CA ILE A 326 23.93 -2.78 17.40
C ILE A 326 24.44 -1.46 18.01
N THR A 327 25.31 -1.56 19.02
CA THR A 327 26.05 -0.44 19.59
C THR A 327 26.95 0.27 18.58
N GLU A 328 27.42 -0.38 17.51
CA GLU A 328 28.18 0.29 16.45
C GLU A 328 27.37 1.36 15.70
N LEU A 329 26.04 1.23 15.73
CA LEU A 329 25.12 2.14 15.07
C LEU A 329 24.64 3.29 15.98
N ASN A 330 24.91 3.23 17.28
CA ASN A 330 24.26 4.10 18.26
C ASN A 330 24.61 5.60 18.15
N GLU A 331 25.78 5.91 17.59
CA GLU A 331 26.20 7.29 17.29
C GLU A 331 25.88 7.70 15.84
N LEU A 332 25.54 6.73 15.00
CA LEU A 332 25.41 6.91 13.55
C LEU A 332 23.96 7.16 13.13
N ILE A 333 23.00 6.47 13.75
CA ILE A 333 21.57 6.54 13.42
C ILE A 333 20.68 6.74 14.64
N VAL A 334 19.44 7.13 14.39
CA VAL A 334 18.34 7.25 15.35
C VAL A 334 17.26 6.22 14.94
N PRO A 335 17.00 5.18 15.74
CA PRO A 335 15.95 4.22 15.43
C PRO A 335 14.57 4.85 15.63
N MET A 336 13.65 4.55 14.70
CA MET A 336 12.24 4.89 14.78
C MET A 336 11.40 3.63 15.00
N VAL A 337 10.86 3.50 16.22
CA VAL A 337 10.11 2.32 16.66
C VAL A 337 8.65 2.45 16.27
N TRP A 338 8.14 1.56 15.42
CA TRP A 338 6.80 1.66 14.86
C TRP A 338 5.92 0.47 15.27
N ALA A 339 4.63 0.75 15.51
CA ALA A 339 3.58 -0.23 15.74
C ALA A 339 2.23 0.48 15.69
N TYR A 340 1.25 -0.18 15.05
CA TYR A 340 -0.03 0.45 14.71
C TYR A 340 -1.25 -0.23 15.36
N VAL A 341 -1.02 -1.13 16.33
CA VAL A 341 -2.10 -1.77 17.09
C VAL A 341 -2.66 -0.84 18.18
N ASP A 342 -3.90 -1.08 18.63
CA ASP A 342 -4.54 -0.28 19.70
C ASP A 342 -3.67 -0.20 20.97
N ASP A 343 -3.10 -1.33 21.39
CA ASP A 343 -2.21 -1.42 22.55
C ASP A 343 -0.84 -1.96 22.16
N VAL A 344 0.14 -1.06 22.14
CA VAL A 344 1.53 -1.39 21.78
C VAL A 344 2.33 -1.96 22.96
N LYS A 345 1.84 -1.82 24.20
CA LYS A 345 2.58 -2.25 25.41
C LYS A 345 3.05 -3.72 25.36
N PRO A 346 2.23 -4.70 24.91
CA PRO A 346 2.66 -6.09 24.85
C PRO A 346 3.79 -6.38 23.86
N TRP A 347 4.03 -5.48 22.90
CA TRP A 347 5.03 -5.65 21.84
C TRP A 347 6.42 -5.13 22.22
N PHE A 348 6.49 -4.25 23.23
CA PHE A 348 7.72 -3.58 23.63
C PHE A 348 7.97 -3.73 25.14
N ASP A 349 8.47 -4.92 25.51
CA ASP A 349 8.78 -5.26 26.89
C ASP A 349 10.02 -4.54 27.45
N ASP A 350 10.31 -4.76 28.73
CA ASP A 350 11.47 -4.17 29.40
C ASP A 350 12.80 -4.61 28.73
N GLY A 351 12.87 -5.82 28.19
CA GLY A 351 14.04 -6.32 27.48
C GLY A 351 14.30 -5.56 26.18
N PHE A 352 13.24 -5.27 25.40
CA PHE A 352 13.31 -4.46 24.20
C PHE A 352 13.87 -3.07 24.50
N TRP A 353 13.28 -2.36 25.47
CA TRP A 353 13.72 -1.00 25.80
C TRP A 353 15.12 -0.95 26.39
N MET A 354 15.54 -1.97 27.15
CA MET A 354 16.92 -2.10 27.60
C MET A 354 17.89 -2.18 26.41
N ARG A 355 17.56 -2.96 25.36
CA ARG A 355 18.39 -3.05 24.14
C ARG A 355 18.42 -1.74 23.35
N PHE A 356 17.30 -1.02 23.27
CA PHE A 356 17.22 0.25 22.55
C PHE A 356 17.73 1.46 23.36
N SER A 357 17.95 1.31 24.66
CA SER A 357 18.53 2.37 25.52
C SER A 357 19.97 2.74 25.17
N VAL A 358 20.66 1.91 24.37
CA VAL A 358 22.04 2.18 23.91
C VAL A 358 22.12 3.33 22.90
N PHE A 359 21.03 3.66 22.23
CA PHE A 359 20.93 4.76 21.27
C PHE A 359 20.82 6.10 22.01
N ARG A 360 21.54 7.11 21.52
CA ARG A 360 21.52 8.47 22.12
C ARG A 360 20.13 9.10 22.11
N GLU A 361 19.32 8.70 21.15
CA GLU A 361 17.98 9.20 20.89
C GLU A 361 17.16 8.10 20.22
N VAL A 362 15.88 8.06 20.52
CA VAL A 362 14.89 7.17 19.90
C VAL A 362 13.67 7.98 19.49
N TRP A 363 13.09 7.62 18.36
CA TRP A 363 11.76 8.11 17.96
C TRP A 363 10.77 6.95 17.96
N VAL A 364 9.49 7.25 18.11
CA VAL A 364 8.42 6.28 17.89
C VAL A 364 7.56 6.69 16.71
N ALA A 365 6.79 5.76 16.17
CA ALA A 365 5.87 6.01 15.09
C ALA A 365 4.50 5.37 15.37
N SER A 366 3.50 6.23 15.52
CA SER A 366 2.08 5.90 15.58
C SER A 366 1.47 6.02 14.17
N SER A 367 0.18 5.74 14.02
CA SER A 367 -0.52 5.94 12.75
C SER A 367 -1.81 6.76 12.91
N PHE A 368 -2.23 7.41 11.83
CA PHE A 368 -3.54 8.08 11.72
C PHE A 368 -4.41 7.56 10.56
N LYS A 369 -3.82 6.82 9.63
CA LYS A 369 -4.48 6.13 8.50
C LYS A 369 -3.58 5.03 7.93
N GLY A 370 -4.13 4.17 7.09
CA GLY A 370 -3.35 3.25 6.26
C GLY A 370 -2.75 2.06 7.02
N SER A 371 -3.19 1.84 8.27
CA SER A 371 -2.75 0.73 9.11
C SER A 371 -3.90 -0.12 9.66
N SER A 372 -5.14 0.17 9.25
CA SER A 372 -6.33 -0.59 9.67
C SER A 372 -6.70 -1.71 8.69
N GLY A 373 -5.93 -1.88 7.61
CA GLY A 373 -6.08 -2.93 6.60
C GLY A 373 -5.87 -2.41 5.18
N GLU A 374 -5.37 -3.29 4.30
CA GLU A 374 -4.91 -2.96 2.94
C GLU A 374 -5.98 -2.35 2.04
N ILE A 375 -7.25 -2.71 2.26
CA ILE A 375 -8.40 -2.28 1.46
C ILE A 375 -9.36 -1.37 2.24
N THR A 376 -8.91 -0.82 3.36
CA THR A 376 -9.71 0.11 4.17
C THR A 376 -9.82 1.44 3.43
N THR A 377 -11.02 2.02 3.40
CA THR A 377 -11.30 3.29 2.70
C THR A 377 -11.55 4.47 3.62
N MET A 378 -11.83 4.21 4.91
CA MET A 378 -12.06 5.24 5.94
C MET A 378 -11.30 4.91 7.22
N SER A 379 -10.68 5.92 7.81
CA SER A 379 -9.89 5.76 9.04
C SER A 379 -10.78 5.67 10.27
N TYR A 380 -10.44 4.74 11.17
CA TYR A 380 -11.13 4.55 12.44
C TYR A 380 -10.46 5.40 13.52
N ILE A 381 -11.06 6.55 13.84
CA ILE A 381 -10.47 7.55 14.75
C ILE A 381 -10.10 6.95 16.11
N GLY A 382 -11.00 6.16 16.71
CA GLY A 382 -10.76 5.57 18.03
C GLY A 382 -9.61 4.57 18.06
N HIS A 383 -9.37 3.82 16.99
CA HIS A 383 -8.23 2.91 16.85
C HIS A 383 -6.91 3.68 16.90
N HIS A 384 -6.77 4.68 16.03
CA HIS A 384 -5.55 5.49 15.95
C HIS A 384 -5.31 6.33 17.21
N GLN A 385 -6.37 6.82 17.85
CA GLN A 385 -6.25 7.53 19.11
C GLN A 385 -5.75 6.61 20.24
N ARG A 386 -6.29 5.38 20.36
CA ARG A 386 -5.80 4.41 21.36
C ARG A 386 -4.36 4.02 21.10
N ASN A 387 -3.99 3.76 19.84
CA ASN A 387 -2.59 3.55 19.45
C ASN A 387 -1.69 4.70 19.94
N GLN A 388 -2.12 5.95 19.76
CA GLN A 388 -1.36 7.11 20.22
C GLN A 388 -1.26 7.20 21.76
N GLN A 389 -2.35 6.93 22.48
CA GLN A 389 -2.36 6.94 23.95
C GLN A 389 -1.39 5.89 24.52
N THR A 390 -1.44 4.67 23.99
CA THR A 390 -0.58 3.58 24.46
C THR A 390 0.88 3.79 24.09
N TRP A 391 1.17 4.50 23.00
CA TRP A 391 2.51 5.00 22.71
C TRP A 391 3.02 5.98 23.78
N LEU A 392 2.22 6.96 24.18
CA LEU A 392 2.61 7.94 25.21
C LEU A 392 2.89 7.25 26.56
N GLU A 393 2.07 6.27 26.94
CA GLU A 393 2.28 5.44 28.13
C GLU A 393 3.59 4.64 28.03
N THR A 394 3.82 3.97 26.89
CA THR A 394 5.00 3.15 26.66
C THR A 394 6.28 3.99 26.72
N MET A 395 6.28 5.17 26.10
CA MET A 395 7.39 6.12 26.16
C MET A 395 7.66 6.59 27.58
N HIS A 396 6.61 6.88 28.35
CA HIS A 396 6.74 7.28 29.76
C HIS A 396 7.39 6.17 30.61
N ILE A 397 6.93 4.93 30.45
CA ILE A 397 7.46 3.76 31.16
C ILE A 397 8.93 3.53 30.79
N ALA A 398 9.24 3.51 29.49
CA ALA A 398 10.60 3.28 28.99
C ALA A 398 11.58 4.38 29.40
N SER A 399 11.16 5.65 29.39
CA SER A 399 11.96 6.78 29.87
C SER A 399 12.33 6.63 31.35
N ASN A 400 11.35 6.23 32.18
CA ASN A 400 11.55 6.15 33.63
C ASN A 400 12.38 4.94 34.05
N ARG A 401 12.06 3.76 33.49
CA ARG A 401 12.69 2.48 33.85
C ARG A 401 14.05 2.26 33.19
N HIS A 402 14.16 2.59 31.90
CA HIS A 402 15.31 2.24 31.06
C HIS A 402 16.11 3.45 30.58
N LYS A 403 15.73 4.67 30.98
CA LYS A 403 16.39 5.93 30.61
C LYS A 403 16.47 6.16 29.10
N VAL A 404 15.52 5.62 28.34
CA VAL A 404 15.40 5.85 26.90
C VAL A 404 15.10 7.32 26.65
N ASN A 405 15.89 7.96 25.78
CA ASN A 405 15.73 9.37 25.43
C ASN A 405 14.85 9.51 24.17
N PHE A 406 13.57 9.80 24.37
CA PHE A 406 12.66 10.08 23.25
C PHE A 406 12.70 11.55 22.84
N SER A 407 12.86 11.81 21.55
CA SER A 407 12.91 13.17 21.01
C SER A 407 11.81 13.49 19.99
N GLY A 408 11.08 12.49 19.49
CA GLY A 408 9.97 12.73 18.59
C GLY A 408 9.06 11.54 18.34
N ILE A 409 7.92 11.85 17.72
CA ILE A 409 6.90 10.93 17.25
C ILE A 409 6.63 11.24 15.78
N ALA A 410 6.70 10.23 14.91
CA ALA A 410 6.15 10.29 13.57
C ALA A 410 4.70 9.77 13.58
N ILE A 411 3.77 10.51 12.98
CA ILE A 411 2.37 10.15 12.89
C ILE A 411 2.12 9.65 11.47
N THR A 412 2.20 8.33 11.27
CA THR A 412 2.26 7.70 9.95
C THR A 412 0.90 7.62 9.26
N GLY A 413 0.90 7.85 7.95
CA GLY A 413 -0.31 7.77 7.12
C GLY A 413 -0.03 7.15 5.77
N TRP A 414 0.03 5.83 5.73
CA TRP A 414 0.34 5.04 4.53
C TRP A 414 -0.76 5.16 3.47
N SER A 415 -0.38 5.25 2.20
CA SER A 415 -1.30 5.37 1.06
C SER A 415 -1.54 4.02 0.38
N ARG A 416 -0.61 3.07 0.53
CA ARG A 416 -0.73 1.64 0.19
C ARG A 416 0.43 0.86 0.83
N TYR A 417 0.29 -0.47 0.89
CA TYR A 417 1.24 -1.36 1.60
C TYR A 417 2.47 -1.76 0.77
N ASP A 418 2.35 -1.75 -0.56
CA ASP A 418 3.44 -1.98 -1.51
C ASP A 418 3.11 -1.14 -2.76
N HIS A 419 4.14 -0.69 -3.47
CA HIS A 419 4.01 0.20 -4.63
C HIS A 419 3.02 -0.32 -5.69
N MET A 420 2.85 -1.65 -5.82
CA MET A 420 1.97 -2.30 -6.79
C MET A 420 0.57 -2.63 -6.23
N LEU A 421 0.32 -2.43 -4.94
CA LEU A 421 -0.97 -2.72 -4.30
C LEU A 421 -1.95 -1.56 -4.41
N SER A 422 -3.19 -1.83 -4.03
CA SER A 422 -4.28 -0.85 -4.07
C SER A 422 -4.09 0.26 -3.05
N LEU A 423 -4.60 1.46 -3.38
CA LEU A 423 -4.72 2.55 -2.42
C LEU A 423 -5.61 2.17 -1.24
N CYS A 424 -5.22 2.49 -0.02
CA CYS A 424 -6.09 2.43 1.15
C CYS A 424 -6.72 3.81 1.43
N GLU A 425 -6.76 4.26 2.69
CA GLU A 425 -7.37 5.53 3.07
C GLU A 425 -6.63 6.74 2.46
N LEU A 426 -7.41 7.64 1.86
CA LEU A 426 -6.91 8.87 1.25
C LEU A 426 -6.62 9.93 2.31
N LEU A 427 -5.56 10.72 2.13
CA LEU A 427 -5.14 11.73 3.10
C LEU A 427 -6.26 12.74 3.47
N PRO A 428 -6.96 13.38 2.52
CA PRO A 428 -7.97 14.39 2.86
C PRO A 428 -9.13 13.82 3.69
N SER A 429 -9.57 12.58 3.42
CA SER A 429 -10.63 11.93 4.21
C SER A 429 -10.16 11.48 5.60
N SER A 430 -8.85 11.44 5.84
CA SER A 430 -8.26 10.97 7.09
C SER A 430 -7.86 12.11 8.04
N ILE A 431 -8.05 13.37 7.64
CA ILE A 431 -7.71 14.56 8.45
C ILE A 431 -8.40 14.58 9.83
N PRO A 432 -9.68 14.16 9.99
CA PRO A 432 -10.28 14.03 11.32
C PRO A 432 -9.48 13.10 12.24
N SER A 433 -9.07 11.92 11.76
CA SER A 433 -8.23 10.98 12.51
C SER A 433 -6.90 11.63 12.93
N LEU A 434 -6.23 12.29 11.98
CA LEU A 434 -4.99 13.01 12.25
C LEU A 434 -5.15 14.10 13.32
N ALA A 435 -6.25 14.85 13.30
CA ALA A 435 -6.53 15.89 14.28
C ALA A 435 -6.65 15.30 15.70
N TYR A 436 -7.39 14.21 15.88
CA TYR A 436 -7.50 13.55 17.18
C TYR A 436 -6.18 12.96 17.67
N VAL A 437 -5.40 12.34 16.77
CA VAL A 437 -4.08 11.79 17.11
C VAL A 437 -3.12 12.89 17.54
N LEU A 438 -2.97 13.97 16.76
CA LEU A 438 -2.09 15.08 17.10
C LEU A 438 -2.50 15.76 18.42
N GLN A 439 -3.80 16.01 18.61
CA GLN A 439 -4.30 16.66 19.82
C GLN A 439 -4.14 15.75 21.05
N THR A 440 -4.19 14.43 20.87
CA THR A 440 -3.83 13.47 21.93
C THR A 440 -2.37 13.61 22.33
N ILE A 441 -1.44 13.82 21.40
CA ILE A 441 -0.02 14.08 21.73
C ILE A 441 0.14 15.42 22.45
N VAL A 442 -0.56 16.46 21.98
CA VAL A 442 -0.46 17.82 22.55
C VAL A 442 -0.98 17.86 23.99
N PHE A 443 -2.12 17.23 24.26
CA PHE A 443 -2.78 17.30 25.57
C PHE A 443 -2.52 16.10 26.48
N GLY A 444 -1.98 14.99 25.94
CA GLY A 444 -1.85 13.71 26.62
C GLY A 444 -3.17 12.92 26.73
N HIS A 445 -4.28 13.62 26.96
CA HIS A 445 -5.63 13.04 27.05
C HIS A 445 -6.68 13.99 26.46
N ILE A 446 -7.71 13.43 25.81
CA ILE A 446 -8.84 14.17 25.24
C ILE A 446 -10.08 13.89 26.09
N ASP A 447 -10.55 14.91 26.80
CA ASP A 447 -11.84 14.90 27.51
C ASP A 447 -12.98 15.38 26.60
N ASN A 448 -14.20 15.43 27.13
CA ASN A 448 -15.39 15.83 26.37
C ASN A 448 -15.29 17.26 25.82
N GLU A 449 -14.72 18.20 26.56
CA GLU A 449 -14.58 19.60 26.12
C GLU A 449 -13.58 19.70 24.96
N LYS A 450 -12.44 19.03 25.07
CA LYS A 450 -11.45 18.93 23.98
C LYS A 450 -12.04 18.22 22.78
N ASN A 451 -12.83 17.17 22.98
CA ASN A 451 -13.49 16.45 21.89
C ASN A 451 -14.42 17.39 21.08
N VAL A 452 -15.27 18.16 21.78
CA VAL A 452 -16.12 19.18 21.16
C VAL A 452 -15.29 20.24 20.45
N THR A 453 -14.19 20.70 21.05
CA THR A 453 -13.30 21.70 20.46
C THR A 453 -12.65 21.21 19.17
N ILE A 454 -12.14 19.97 19.16
CA ILE A 454 -11.52 19.37 17.97
C ILE A 454 -12.55 19.25 16.86
N SER A 455 -13.72 18.69 17.15
CA SER A 455 -14.79 18.51 16.17
C SER A 455 -15.31 19.83 15.60
N THR A 456 -15.75 20.75 16.47
CA THR A 456 -16.50 21.94 16.06
C THR A 456 -15.58 23.11 15.69
N THR A 457 -14.49 23.31 16.42
CA THR A 457 -13.64 24.51 16.26
C THR A 457 -12.46 24.22 15.33
N LEU A 458 -11.78 23.09 15.49
CA LEU A 458 -10.64 22.77 14.62
C LEU A 458 -11.08 22.20 13.27
N LEU A 459 -11.99 21.21 13.28
CA LEU A 459 -12.47 20.55 12.07
C LEU A 459 -13.68 21.26 11.43
N GLY A 460 -14.42 22.07 12.19
CA GLY A 460 -15.60 22.78 11.69
C GLY A 460 -16.79 21.86 11.40
N CYS A 461 -16.86 20.69 12.04
CA CYS A 461 -17.89 19.70 11.77
C CYS A 461 -19.20 19.99 12.54
N ASN A 462 -20.33 19.75 11.89
CA ASN A 462 -21.67 19.86 12.48
C ASN A 462 -21.97 18.77 13.52
N GLN A 463 -21.21 17.67 13.50
CA GLN A 463 -21.29 16.58 14.45
C GLN A 463 -19.91 15.98 14.69
N ILE A 464 -19.74 15.32 15.83
CA ILE A 464 -18.48 14.63 16.17
C ILE A 464 -18.23 13.53 15.12
N PRO A 465 -17.07 13.53 14.45
CA PRO A 465 -16.66 12.46 13.56
C PRO A 465 -16.83 11.09 14.24
N LEU A 466 -17.36 10.10 13.51
CA LEU A 466 -17.60 8.78 14.11
C LEU A 466 -16.32 8.18 14.69
N TRP A 467 -16.42 7.78 15.96
CA TRP A 467 -15.29 7.30 16.76
C TRP A 467 -14.92 5.84 16.47
N GLU A 468 -15.92 5.04 16.11
CA GLU A 468 -15.80 3.61 15.83
C GLU A 468 -16.23 3.29 14.39
N LYS A 469 -16.53 2.01 14.10
CA LYS A 469 -17.02 1.60 12.79
C LYS A 469 -18.20 2.48 12.36
N PRO A 470 -18.21 2.93 11.10
CA PRO A 470 -19.18 3.90 10.68
C PRO A 470 -20.61 3.33 10.66
N MET A 471 -21.45 3.77 11.59
CA MET A 471 -22.90 3.73 11.45
C MET A 471 -23.37 5.14 11.09
N PHE A 472 -23.37 5.48 9.80
CA PHE A 472 -23.87 6.80 9.38
C PHE A 472 -25.38 6.78 9.24
N THR A 473 -26.07 7.53 10.10
CA THR A 473 -27.50 7.83 9.98
C THR A 473 -27.77 9.32 9.72
N THR A 474 -26.73 10.16 9.73
CA THR A 474 -26.85 11.62 9.70
C THR A 474 -25.89 12.26 8.69
N PHE A 475 -26.34 13.36 8.09
CA PHE A 475 -25.55 14.17 7.17
C PHE A 475 -24.37 14.85 7.87
N VAL A 476 -23.15 14.60 7.40
CA VAL A 476 -21.91 15.24 7.89
C VAL A 476 -21.57 16.44 7.01
N SER A 477 -21.24 17.56 7.65
CA SER A 477 -20.66 18.73 7.00
C SER A 477 -19.55 19.29 7.88
N CYS A 478 -18.40 19.60 7.27
CA CYS A 478 -17.22 20.12 7.95
C CYS A 478 -16.57 21.29 7.17
N SER A 479 -15.49 21.87 7.68
CA SER A 479 -14.80 23.00 7.01
C SER A 479 -13.26 22.92 7.04
N PHE A 480 -12.68 21.78 7.42
CA PHE A 480 -11.23 21.58 7.39
C PHE A 480 -10.71 21.39 5.96
N PRO A 481 -9.41 21.64 5.68
CA PRO A 481 -8.85 21.40 4.35
C PRO A 481 -8.99 19.93 3.92
N GLY A 482 -9.83 19.67 2.91
CA GLY A 482 -10.09 18.31 2.42
C GLY A 482 -11.42 17.71 2.87
N HIS A 483 -12.26 18.48 3.58
CA HIS A 483 -13.55 18.01 4.08
C HIS A 483 -14.46 17.46 2.98
N GLU A 484 -14.37 17.98 1.77
CA GLU A 484 -15.20 17.56 0.64
C GLU A 484 -15.01 16.06 0.36
N LEU A 485 -13.77 15.55 0.43
CA LEU A 485 -13.50 14.13 0.23
C LEU A 485 -13.97 13.30 1.44
N TYR A 486 -13.84 13.83 2.65
CA TYR A 486 -14.39 13.17 3.85
C TYR A 486 -15.91 13.01 3.75
N GLU A 487 -16.63 14.06 3.37
CA GLU A 487 -18.08 14.04 3.15
C GLU A 487 -18.49 13.07 2.04
N MET A 488 -17.71 12.98 0.95
CA MET A 488 -17.92 11.94 -0.08
C MET A 488 -17.79 10.52 0.48
N MET A 489 -16.88 10.29 1.43
CA MET A 489 -16.75 8.96 2.04
C MET A 489 -17.97 8.56 2.87
N HIS A 490 -18.69 9.52 3.47
CA HIS A 490 -19.98 9.26 4.11
C HIS A 490 -21.08 8.89 3.10
N GLN A 491 -21.07 9.54 1.94
CA GLN A 491 -21.98 9.21 0.83
C GLN A 491 -21.70 7.83 0.26
N TYR A 492 -20.42 7.48 0.09
CA TYR A 492 -19.99 6.15 -0.37
C TYR A 492 -20.59 5.03 0.50
N ASP A 493 -20.41 5.12 1.82
CA ASP A 493 -20.92 4.11 2.75
C ASP A 493 -22.45 4.04 2.77
N SER A 494 -23.13 5.19 2.64
CA SER A 494 -24.59 5.24 2.49
C SER A 494 -25.07 4.55 1.21
N ILE A 495 -24.37 4.75 0.09
CA ILE A 495 -24.66 4.08 -1.18
C ILE A 495 -24.37 2.59 -1.10
N LEU A 496 -23.32 2.17 -0.38
CA LEU A 496 -23.03 0.75 -0.19
C LEU A 496 -24.13 0.04 0.63
N ARG A 497 -24.66 0.68 1.67
CA ARG A 497 -25.84 0.16 2.38
C ARG A 497 -27.05 0.02 1.46
N LEU A 498 -27.36 1.08 0.69
CA LEU A 498 -28.46 1.05 -0.28
C LEU A 498 -28.26 -0.06 -1.32
N TYR A 499 -27.01 -0.26 -1.77
CA TYR A 499 -26.63 -1.34 -2.65
C TYR A 499 -26.91 -2.70 -2.03
N ASP A 500 -26.46 -2.96 -0.81
CA ASP A 500 -26.63 -4.26 -0.15
C ASP A 500 -28.13 -4.57 0.09
N GLU A 501 -28.90 -3.58 0.52
CA GLU A 501 -30.36 -3.70 0.69
C GLU A 501 -31.08 -3.97 -0.65
N THR A 502 -30.76 -3.20 -1.68
CA THR A 502 -31.37 -3.34 -3.01
C THR A 502 -31.00 -4.67 -3.63
N MET A 503 -29.73 -5.06 -3.57
CA MET A 503 -29.23 -6.29 -4.16
C MET A 503 -29.70 -7.52 -3.40
N SER A 504 -29.88 -7.44 -2.08
CA SER A 504 -30.54 -8.49 -1.29
C SER A 504 -31.97 -8.76 -1.77
N PHE A 505 -32.76 -7.70 -1.97
CA PHE A 505 -34.10 -7.79 -2.53
C PHE A 505 -34.10 -8.35 -3.96
N VAL A 506 -33.26 -7.79 -4.85
CA VAL A 506 -33.18 -8.21 -6.25
C VAL A 506 -32.77 -9.68 -6.36
N ARG A 507 -31.78 -10.13 -5.59
CA ARG A 507 -31.31 -11.51 -5.63
C ARG A 507 -32.33 -12.52 -5.10
N SER A 508 -33.32 -12.08 -4.32
CA SER A 508 -34.42 -12.93 -3.84
C SER A 508 -35.46 -13.23 -4.94
N PHE A 509 -35.61 -12.35 -5.93
CA PHE A 509 -36.63 -12.49 -6.98
C PHE A 509 -36.06 -12.70 -8.39
N VAL A 510 -34.85 -12.20 -8.65
CA VAL A 510 -34.09 -12.36 -9.89
C VAL A 510 -32.73 -12.96 -9.56
N THR A 511 -32.76 -14.25 -9.23
CA THR A 511 -31.56 -15.03 -8.90
C THR A 511 -30.69 -15.27 -10.14
N ASP A 512 -29.48 -15.78 -9.95
CA ASP A 512 -28.58 -16.13 -11.06
C ASP A 512 -29.12 -17.27 -11.95
N ILE A 513 -30.09 -18.05 -11.46
CA ILE A 513 -30.80 -19.04 -12.28
C ILE A 513 -31.69 -18.33 -13.30
N HIS A 514 -32.43 -17.29 -12.89
CA HIS A 514 -33.29 -16.50 -13.78
C HIS A 514 -32.46 -15.85 -14.90
N ILE A 515 -31.30 -15.31 -14.55
CA ILE A 515 -30.36 -14.72 -15.50
C ILE A 515 -29.83 -15.78 -16.48
N ARG A 516 -29.33 -16.92 -15.97
CA ARG A 516 -28.75 -17.99 -16.80
C ARG A 516 -29.78 -18.66 -17.72
N GLN A 517 -30.97 -18.94 -17.20
CA GLN A 517 -32.08 -19.52 -17.96
C GLN A 517 -32.87 -18.47 -18.74
N ASN A 518 -32.44 -17.20 -18.66
CA ASN A 518 -32.93 -16.10 -19.46
C ASN A 518 -34.45 -15.88 -19.34
N TYR A 519 -35.00 -15.92 -18.12
CA TYR A 519 -36.41 -15.64 -17.83
C TYR A 519 -36.60 -14.79 -16.57
N ILE A 520 -37.78 -14.17 -16.43
CA ILE A 520 -38.14 -13.35 -15.26
C ILE A 520 -39.54 -13.65 -14.71
N HIS A 521 -39.78 -13.30 -13.45
CA HIS A 521 -41.13 -13.14 -12.90
C HIS A 521 -41.58 -11.69 -13.09
N TYR A 522 -42.61 -11.44 -13.92
CA TYR A 522 -42.97 -10.09 -14.39
C TYR A 522 -43.16 -9.06 -13.26
N LYS A 523 -44.13 -9.25 -12.37
CA LYS A 523 -44.44 -8.30 -11.27
C LYS A 523 -43.23 -7.99 -10.37
N ARG A 524 -42.59 -9.04 -9.85
CA ARG A 524 -41.39 -8.90 -9.00
C ARG A 524 -40.22 -8.23 -9.73
N SER A 525 -40.10 -8.44 -11.03
CA SER A 525 -39.04 -7.81 -11.82
C SER A 525 -39.29 -6.33 -12.06
N GLN A 526 -40.56 -5.89 -12.16
CA GLN A 526 -40.88 -4.45 -12.17
C GLN A 526 -40.48 -3.78 -10.86
N GLU A 527 -40.80 -4.41 -9.71
CA GLU A 527 -40.39 -3.93 -8.38
C GLU A 527 -38.86 -3.88 -8.25
N CYS A 528 -38.15 -4.90 -8.75
CA CYS A 528 -36.69 -4.93 -8.80
C CYS A 528 -36.12 -3.80 -9.68
N LEU A 529 -36.69 -3.60 -10.87
CA LEU A 529 -36.23 -2.60 -11.82
C LEU A 529 -36.32 -1.18 -11.23
N GLN A 530 -37.43 -0.85 -10.56
CA GLN A 530 -37.60 0.46 -9.93
C GLN A 530 -36.50 0.76 -8.90
N ARG A 531 -36.15 -0.23 -8.06
CA ARG A 531 -35.09 -0.09 -7.06
C ARG A 531 -33.70 0.00 -7.70
N LEU A 532 -33.45 -0.80 -8.73
CA LEU A 532 -32.18 -0.80 -9.46
C LEU A 532 -31.94 0.52 -10.19
N ILE A 533 -32.94 1.09 -10.85
CA ILE A 533 -32.82 2.41 -11.52
C ILE A 533 -32.46 3.48 -10.50
N TYR A 534 -33.18 3.55 -9.37
CA TYR A 534 -32.87 4.51 -8.31
C TYR A 534 -31.43 4.36 -7.79
N LEU A 535 -31.01 3.12 -7.50
CA LEU A 535 -29.63 2.86 -7.07
C LEU A 535 -28.61 3.23 -8.15
N GLU A 536 -28.85 2.88 -9.41
CA GLU A 536 -27.97 3.20 -10.54
C GLU A 536 -27.78 4.71 -10.69
N ASP A 537 -28.85 5.51 -10.59
CA ASP A 537 -28.79 6.97 -10.62
C ASP A 537 -27.94 7.54 -9.47
N GLN A 538 -28.11 7.02 -8.25
CA GLN A 538 -27.30 7.42 -7.09
C GLN A 538 -25.81 7.06 -7.30
N MET A 539 -25.53 5.89 -7.86
CA MET A 539 -24.17 5.46 -8.14
C MET A 539 -23.51 6.31 -9.24
N ILE A 540 -24.24 6.68 -10.30
CA ILE A 540 -23.76 7.59 -11.35
C ILE A 540 -23.45 8.96 -10.77
N TYR A 541 -24.34 9.50 -9.93
CA TYR A 541 -24.10 10.78 -9.25
C TYR A 541 -22.81 10.74 -8.43
N PHE A 542 -22.63 9.68 -7.62
CA PHE A 542 -21.44 9.52 -6.80
C PHE A 542 -20.16 9.40 -7.62
N ILE A 543 -20.15 8.61 -8.70
CA ILE A 543 -18.97 8.46 -9.58
C ILE A 543 -18.50 9.84 -10.07
N ASN A 544 -19.43 10.64 -10.60
CA ASN A 544 -19.12 11.96 -11.14
C ASN A 544 -18.68 12.95 -10.04
N ALA A 545 -19.38 12.94 -8.90
CA ALA A 545 -19.06 13.80 -7.76
C ALA A 545 -17.70 13.46 -7.16
N PHE A 546 -17.42 12.18 -6.93
CA PHE A 546 -16.17 11.69 -6.37
C PHE A 546 -14.97 12.00 -7.27
N GLN A 547 -15.08 11.79 -8.59
CA GLN A 547 -14.01 12.14 -9.52
C GLN A 547 -13.68 13.63 -9.47
N ARG A 548 -14.70 14.49 -9.46
CA ARG A 548 -14.53 15.94 -9.38
C ARG A 548 -13.87 16.36 -8.06
N VAL A 549 -14.35 15.82 -6.93
CA VAL A 549 -13.81 16.14 -5.61
C VAL A 549 -12.38 15.63 -5.46
N SER A 550 -12.11 14.38 -5.85
CA SER A 550 -10.78 13.78 -5.83
C SER A 550 -9.77 14.60 -6.66
N PHE A 551 -10.19 15.09 -7.84
CA PHE A 551 -9.35 15.93 -8.70
C PHE A 551 -8.93 17.25 -8.03
N ASN A 552 -9.66 17.76 -7.04
CA ASN A 552 -9.22 18.97 -6.32
C ASN A 552 -7.96 18.72 -5.48
N PHE A 553 -7.71 17.47 -5.09
CA PHE A 553 -6.62 17.09 -4.18
C PHE A 553 -5.51 16.33 -4.89
N PHE A 554 -5.85 15.55 -5.90
CA PHE A 554 -4.93 14.61 -6.55
C PHE A 554 -4.92 14.79 -8.07
N THR A 555 -4.02 14.07 -8.72
CA THR A 555 -4.02 13.89 -10.17
C THR A 555 -5.23 13.08 -10.64
N VAL A 556 -5.55 13.17 -11.94
CA VAL A 556 -6.80 12.65 -12.52
C VAL A 556 -6.94 11.12 -12.42
N ASP A 557 -5.81 10.42 -12.35
CA ASP A 557 -5.71 8.97 -12.23
C ASP A 557 -6.16 8.45 -10.86
N ILE A 558 -5.99 9.21 -9.77
CA ILE A 558 -6.24 8.72 -8.40
C ILE A 558 -7.74 8.48 -8.14
N GLY A 559 -8.59 9.42 -8.56
CA GLY A 559 -10.04 9.23 -8.46
C GLY A 559 -10.53 8.03 -9.29
N SER A 560 -9.92 7.81 -10.45
CA SER A 560 -10.24 6.68 -11.33
C SER A 560 -9.78 5.35 -10.73
N GLU A 561 -8.53 5.25 -10.28
CA GLU A 561 -7.97 4.07 -9.61
C GLU A 561 -8.84 3.67 -8.42
N TRP A 562 -9.13 4.63 -7.54
CA TRP A 562 -9.92 4.38 -6.34
C TRP A 562 -11.32 3.84 -6.68
N LEU A 563 -12.02 4.45 -7.64
CA LEU A 563 -13.34 3.98 -8.07
C LEU A 563 -13.27 2.58 -8.67
N GLN A 564 -12.25 2.28 -9.48
CA GLN A 564 -12.10 0.96 -10.09
C GLN A 564 -11.91 -0.13 -9.04
N THR A 565 -11.11 0.15 -8.00
CA THR A 565 -10.86 -0.77 -6.89
C THR A 565 -12.12 -0.99 -6.03
N TYR A 566 -12.80 0.10 -5.64
CA TYR A 566 -13.77 0.05 -4.55
C TYR A 566 -15.24 0.14 -4.94
N PHE A 567 -15.56 0.57 -6.16
CA PHE A 567 -16.93 0.95 -6.53
C PHE A 567 -17.41 0.33 -7.85
N MET A 568 -16.57 0.33 -8.88
CA MET A 568 -16.99 0.01 -10.25
C MET A 568 -17.47 -1.44 -10.44
N ARG A 569 -16.98 -2.40 -9.64
CA ARG A 569 -17.49 -3.79 -9.68
C ARG A 569 -18.97 -3.87 -9.31
N LYS A 570 -19.35 -3.21 -8.21
CA LYS A 570 -20.74 -3.14 -7.74
C LYS A 570 -21.62 -2.39 -8.73
N PHE A 571 -21.11 -1.28 -9.27
CA PHE A 571 -21.81 -0.51 -10.29
C PHE A 571 -22.14 -1.35 -11.53
N LYS A 572 -21.14 -2.05 -12.09
CA LYS A 572 -21.33 -2.95 -13.25
C LYS A 572 -22.35 -4.06 -12.97
N GLU A 573 -22.39 -4.60 -11.76
CA GLU A 573 -23.41 -5.60 -11.38
C GLU A 573 -24.83 -5.00 -11.43
N VAL A 574 -25.01 -3.78 -10.90
CA VAL A 574 -26.30 -3.06 -10.96
C VAL A 574 -26.71 -2.85 -12.41
N GLN A 575 -25.84 -2.23 -13.23
CA GLN A 575 -26.14 -1.95 -14.64
C GLN A 575 -26.50 -3.22 -15.42
N TYR A 576 -25.77 -4.32 -15.20
CA TYR A 576 -26.04 -5.59 -15.85
C TYR A 576 -27.44 -6.11 -15.51
N ARG A 577 -27.83 -6.08 -14.23
CA ARG A 577 -29.15 -6.54 -13.78
C ARG A 577 -30.26 -5.61 -14.23
N THR A 578 -30.06 -4.28 -14.20
CA THR A 578 -31.01 -3.29 -14.74
C THR A 578 -31.31 -3.62 -16.20
N ASN A 579 -30.27 -3.69 -17.04
CA ASN A 579 -30.39 -3.97 -18.47
C ASN A 579 -31.04 -5.33 -18.75
N PHE A 580 -30.68 -6.37 -17.99
CA PHE A 580 -31.28 -7.69 -18.12
C PHE A 580 -32.79 -7.65 -17.86
N ILE A 581 -33.21 -7.07 -16.75
CA ILE A 581 -34.61 -7.01 -16.33
C ILE A 581 -35.42 -6.13 -17.30
N GLU A 582 -34.91 -4.95 -17.63
CA GLU A 582 -35.61 -4.01 -18.52
C GLU A 582 -35.86 -4.65 -19.89
N ARG A 583 -34.84 -5.27 -20.49
CA ARG A 583 -34.98 -6.02 -21.74
C ARG A 583 -36.04 -7.11 -21.60
N LYS A 584 -35.99 -7.91 -20.52
CA LYS A 584 -36.89 -9.04 -20.34
C LYS A 584 -38.35 -8.62 -20.12
N LEU A 585 -38.60 -7.53 -19.41
CA LEU A 585 -39.93 -6.97 -19.23
C LEU A 585 -40.55 -6.53 -20.57
N LYS A 586 -39.74 -6.07 -21.53
CA LYS A 586 -40.18 -5.69 -22.88
C LYS A 586 -40.41 -6.90 -23.79
N THR A 587 -39.58 -7.94 -23.70
CA THR A 587 -39.56 -9.03 -24.69
C THR A 587 -40.27 -10.32 -24.27
N GLN A 588 -40.45 -10.58 -22.97
CA GLN A 588 -40.93 -11.86 -22.49
C GLN A 588 -42.46 -11.93 -22.51
N LEU A 589 -43.01 -12.59 -23.53
CA LEU A 589 -44.46 -12.75 -23.73
C LEU A 589 -45.01 -14.08 -23.22
N SER A 590 -44.15 -15.09 -23.04
CA SER A 590 -44.53 -16.43 -22.60
C SER A 590 -43.45 -17.06 -21.70
N TRP A 591 -43.83 -18.13 -21.00
CA TRP A 591 -42.96 -18.92 -20.14
C TRP A 591 -43.00 -20.39 -20.58
N SER A 592 -41.88 -21.09 -20.49
CA SER A 592 -41.86 -22.54 -20.68
C SER A 592 -42.65 -23.24 -19.57
N GLN A 593 -43.20 -24.41 -19.87
CA GLN A 593 -43.94 -25.24 -18.89
C GLN A 593 -43.10 -25.53 -17.63
N ARG A 594 -41.79 -25.74 -17.80
CA ARG A 594 -40.78 -25.77 -16.73
C ARG A 594 -39.69 -24.72 -17.05
N PRO A 595 -39.53 -23.66 -16.25
CA PRO A 595 -38.50 -22.63 -16.45
C PRO A 595 -37.06 -23.15 -16.31
N LEU A 596 -36.88 -24.29 -15.66
CA LEU A 596 -35.62 -25.02 -15.58
C LEU A 596 -35.60 -26.09 -16.67
N LEU A 597 -34.74 -25.94 -17.67
CA LEU A 597 -34.51 -26.99 -18.67
C LEU A 597 -33.95 -28.24 -17.98
N ASN A 598 -34.45 -29.42 -18.34
CA ASN A 598 -34.11 -30.72 -17.71
C ASN A 598 -32.63 -31.15 -17.82
N ASN A 599 -31.75 -30.35 -18.45
CA ASN A 599 -30.36 -30.69 -18.74
C ASN A 599 -29.30 -29.92 -17.94
N THR A 600 -29.64 -29.33 -16.79
CA THR A 600 -28.60 -28.87 -15.86
C THR A 600 -28.03 -30.06 -15.11
N ALA A 601 -27.08 -30.77 -15.74
CA ALA A 601 -26.08 -31.52 -15.00
C ALA A 601 -25.48 -30.59 -13.94
N PHE A 602 -25.46 -31.03 -12.69
CA PHE A 602 -24.75 -30.32 -11.62
C PHE A 602 -23.28 -30.22 -12.03
N ILE A 603 -22.84 -29.01 -12.40
CA ILE A 603 -21.42 -28.70 -12.56
C ILE A 603 -21.00 -28.10 -11.22
N VAL A 604 -20.17 -28.88 -10.50
CA VAL A 604 -19.56 -28.53 -9.21
C VAL A 604 -18.54 -27.42 -9.39
#